data_AF-A0A960LSI3-F1
#
_entry.id   AF-A0A960LSI3-F1
#
_cell.length_a   1.000
_cell.length_b   1.000
_cell.length_c   1.000
_cell.angle_alpha   90.00
_cell.angle_beta   90.00
_cell.angle_gamma   90.00
#
_symmetry.space_group_name_H-M   'P 1'
#
loop_
_entity.id
_entity.type
_entity.pdbx_description
1 polymer ?
#
loop_
_entity_poly.entity_id
_entity_poly.type
_entity_poly.pdbx_seq_one_letter_code
_entity_poly.pdbx_strand_id
1 'polypeptide(L)'
;EIDPSALQEEIILSKKNTMKGELCIRNVKKIFINDDPIHDPLKMKYPDTEILSLEVCDTKVSLLVEWKNSPPKGQPNDVSHIEIEAEEIYWRMRKKLRVQVNRVLNY
;
A
#
# COMPACT_ATOMS: atom_id res chain seq x y z
N GLU A 1 9.00 -31.80 17.75
CA GLU A 1 7.90 -31.04 18.34
C GLU A 1 7.83 -29.70 17.64
N ILE A 2 6.68 -29.34 17.05
CA ILE A 2 6.44 -27.99 16.50
C ILE A 2 5.75 -27.22 17.61
N ASP A 3 6.33 -26.12 18.07
CA ASP A 3 5.77 -25.27 19.11
C ASP A 3 4.47 -24.61 18.60
N PRO A 4 3.29 -24.96 19.14
CA PRO A 4 2.01 -24.40 18.71
C PRO A 4 1.88 -22.89 19.01
N SER A 5 2.71 -22.35 19.90
CA SER A 5 2.70 -20.92 20.25
C SER A 5 3.38 -20.03 19.20
N ALA A 6 4.08 -20.63 18.21
CA ALA A 6 4.69 -19.93 17.09
C ALA A 6 3.70 -19.63 15.94
N LEU A 7 2.43 -20.07 16.04
CA LEU A 7 1.37 -19.65 15.13
C LEU A 7 1.00 -18.20 15.44
N GLN A 8 1.70 -17.26 14.81
CA GLN A 8 1.30 -15.86 14.78
C GLN A 8 -0.17 -15.80 14.33
N GLU A 9 -1.02 -15.18 15.16
CA GLU A 9 -2.43 -15.00 14.88
C GLU A 9 -2.61 -14.40 13.48
N GLU A 10 -3.36 -15.08 12.62
CA GLU A 10 -3.73 -14.52 11.32
C GLU A 10 -4.56 -13.25 11.54
N ILE A 11 -3.95 -12.09 11.29
CA ILE A 11 -4.65 -10.81 11.33
C ILE A 11 -5.51 -10.71 10.08
N ILE A 12 -6.82 -10.93 10.23
CA ILE A 12 -7.78 -10.72 9.15
C ILE A 12 -7.92 -9.22 8.88
N LEU A 13 -7.27 -8.74 7.81
CA LEU A 13 -7.23 -7.31 7.44
C LEU A 13 -8.51 -6.81 6.74
N SER A 14 -9.37 -7.70 6.23
CA SER A 14 -10.63 -7.34 5.56
C SER A 14 -11.72 -8.38 5.75
N LYS A 15 -12.93 -7.91 6.07
CA LYS A 15 -14.17 -8.73 6.13
C LYS A 15 -15.08 -8.57 4.90
N LYS A 16 -14.78 -7.61 4.01
CA LYS A 16 -15.65 -7.20 2.90
C LYS A 16 -14.89 -7.10 1.58
N ASN A 17 -13.84 -7.92 1.41
CA ASN A 17 -12.89 -7.85 0.30
C ASN A 17 -12.38 -6.43 0.00
N THR A 18 -12.30 -5.59 1.05
CA THR A 18 -11.86 -4.20 0.99
C THR A 18 -11.06 -3.90 2.25
N MET A 19 -9.80 -3.49 2.07
CA MET A 19 -8.96 -3.01 3.17
C MET A 19 -8.96 -1.49 3.20
N LYS A 20 -9.05 -0.90 4.39
CA LYS A 20 -8.91 0.55 4.60
C LYS A 20 -7.65 0.81 5.41
N GLY A 21 -6.89 1.81 5.02
CA GLY A 21 -5.66 2.18 5.71
C GLY A 21 -4.59 2.65 4.74
N GLU A 22 -3.36 2.63 5.22
CA GLU A 22 -2.17 3.06 4.50
C GLU A 22 -1.12 1.94 4.58
N LEU A 23 -0.65 1.46 3.42
CA LEU A 23 0.54 0.63 3.37
C LEU A 23 1.76 1.52 3.65
N CYS A 24 2.45 1.25 4.75
CA CYS A 24 3.65 1.96 5.14
C CYS A 24 4.87 1.11 4.79
N ILE A 25 5.81 1.70 4.06
CA ILE A 25 7.09 1.07 3.68
C ILE A 25 8.20 1.99 4.21
N ARG A 26 9.13 1.48 5.02
CA ARG A 26 10.25 2.26 5.59
C ARG A 26 11.60 1.63 5.29
N ASN A 27 12.63 2.49 5.27
CA ASN A 27 14.01 2.13 4.96
C ASN A 27 14.09 1.32 3.64
N VAL A 28 13.58 1.93 2.57
CA VAL A 28 13.59 1.33 1.23
C VAL A 28 15.03 1.08 0.79
N LYS A 29 15.32 -0.16 0.38
CA LYS A 29 16.64 -0.59 -0.09
C LYS A 29 16.76 -0.50 -1.59
N LYS A 30 15.74 -1.01 -2.31
CA LYS A 30 15.71 -1.05 -3.77
C LYS A 30 14.29 -0.87 -4.28
N ILE A 31 14.17 -0.24 -5.44
CA ILE A 31 12.94 -0.16 -6.20
C ILE A 31 13.25 -0.59 -7.63
N PHE A 32 12.39 -1.42 -8.19
CA PHE A 32 12.44 -1.83 -9.59
C PHE A 32 11.14 -1.44 -10.28
N ILE A 33 11.24 -0.96 -11.52
CA ILE A 33 10.09 -0.76 -12.42
C ILE A 33 10.35 -1.59 -13.67
N ASN A 34 9.50 -2.59 -13.93
CA ASN A 34 9.65 -3.51 -15.05
C ASN A 34 11.06 -4.13 -15.08
N ASP A 35 11.52 -4.66 -13.95
CA ASP A 35 12.85 -5.24 -13.72
C ASP A 35 14.04 -4.25 -13.75
N ASP A 36 13.82 -2.99 -14.12
CA ASP A 36 14.88 -1.97 -14.13
C ASP A 36 15.00 -1.29 -12.76
N PRO A 37 16.20 -1.29 -12.13
CA PRO A 37 16.40 -0.61 -10.85
C PRO A 37 16.34 0.90 -11.03
N ILE A 38 15.65 1.58 -10.10
CA ILE A 38 15.64 3.05 -10.02
C ILE A 38 16.33 3.52 -8.74
N HIS A 39 17.00 4.68 -8.84
CA HIS A 39 17.64 5.35 -7.70
C HIS A 39 16.93 6.64 -7.31
N ASP A 40 16.01 7.13 -8.15
CA ASP A 40 15.18 8.29 -7.88
C ASP A 40 13.92 7.91 -7.08
N PRO A 41 13.28 8.87 -6.39
CA PRO A 41 11.98 8.65 -5.79
C PRO A 41 10.96 8.15 -6.82
N LEU A 42 10.16 7.16 -6.45
CA LEU A 42 9.05 6.69 -7.28
C LEU A 42 8.05 7.83 -7.48
N LYS A 43 7.82 8.22 -8.73
CA LYS A 43 6.89 9.27 -9.13
C LYS A 43 5.77 8.69 -9.98
N MET A 44 4.58 9.27 -9.86
CA MET A 44 3.47 8.95 -10.76
C MET A 44 3.85 9.34 -12.20
N LYS A 45 3.64 8.43 -13.15
CA LYS A 45 3.85 8.70 -14.58
C LYS A 45 2.74 9.58 -15.18
N TYR A 46 1.49 9.33 -14.78
CA TYR A 46 0.30 10.05 -15.24
C TYR A 46 -0.55 10.53 -14.06
N PRO A 47 -1.52 11.45 -14.28
CA PRO A 47 -2.36 11.98 -13.21
C PRO A 47 -3.27 10.96 -12.53
N ASP A 48 -3.60 9.87 -13.22
CA ASP A 48 -4.50 8.83 -12.73
C ASP A 48 -3.86 7.45 -12.85
N THR A 49 -4.24 6.56 -11.94
CA THR A 49 -3.66 5.22 -11.82
C THR A 49 -4.57 4.26 -11.07
N GLU A 50 -4.50 2.98 -11.43
CA GLU A 50 -5.18 1.90 -10.75
C GLU A 50 -4.18 0.80 -10.36
N ILE A 51 -4.27 0.32 -9.11
CA ILE A 51 -3.50 -0.85 -8.68
C ILE A 51 -4.33 -2.08 -9.03
N LEU A 52 -3.86 -2.84 -10.03
CA LEU A 52 -4.49 -4.07 -10.50
C LEU A 52 -4.16 -5.27 -9.59
N SER A 53 -2.96 -5.28 -9.00
CA SER A 53 -2.53 -6.30 -8.05
C SER A 53 -1.62 -5.69 -6.98
N LEU A 54 -1.77 -6.19 -5.74
CA LEU A 54 -0.94 -5.84 -4.58
C LEU A 54 -0.58 -7.12 -3.85
N GLU A 55 0.71 -7.44 -3.80
CA GLU A 55 1.27 -8.52 -2.99
C GLU A 55 2.24 -7.93 -1.96
N VAL A 56 2.09 -8.34 -0.71
CA VAL A 56 2.88 -7.84 0.41
C VAL A 56 3.49 -9.02 1.15
N CYS A 57 4.81 -9.05 1.22
CA CYS A 57 5.60 -9.96 2.04
C CYS A 57 6.38 -9.15 3.08
N ASP A 58 7.04 -9.83 4.02
CA ASP A 58 7.75 -9.18 5.14
C ASP A 58 8.76 -8.11 4.71
N THR A 59 9.44 -8.31 3.57
CA THR A 59 10.53 -7.44 3.09
C THR A 59 10.33 -6.94 1.65
N LYS A 60 9.25 -7.34 0.98
CA LYS A 60 8.98 -7.00 -0.42
C LYS A 60 7.52 -6.62 -0.63
N VAL A 61 7.30 -5.55 -1.40
CA VAL A 61 6.00 -5.20 -1.98
C VAL A 61 6.07 -5.33 -3.49
N SER A 62 5.06 -5.96 -4.09
CA SER A 62 4.90 -6.08 -5.54
C SER A 62 3.56 -5.45 -5.94
N LEU A 63 3.61 -4.54 -6.91
CA LEU A 63 2.46 -3.80 -7.42
C LEU A 63 2.37 -3.99 -8.93
N LEU A 64 1.19 -4.36 -9.42
CA LEU A 64 0.85 -4.20 -10.84
C LEU A 64 0.01 -2.94 -10.98
N VAL A 65 0.54 -1.93 -11.67
CA VAL A 65 -0.04 -0.60 -11.75
C VAL A 65 -0.41 -0.28 -13.19
N GLU A 66 -1.68 0.06 -13.42
CA GLU A 66 -2.14 0.66 -14.65
C GLU A 66 -2.09 2.19 -14.51
N TRP A 67 -1.42 2.86 -15.45
CA TRP A 67 -1.36 4.31 -15.52
C TRP A 67 -2.33 4.81 -16.58
N LYS A 68 -3.21 5.74 -16.18
CA LYS A 68 -4.26 6.28 -17.04
C LYS A 68 -3.92 7.70 -17.43
N ASN A 69 -3.74 7.91 -18.73
CA ASN A 69 -3.57 9.25 -19.29
C ASN A 69 -4.93 9.83 -19.67
N SER A 70 -5.21 11.07 -19.28
CA SER A 70 -6.45 11.75 -19.65
C SER A 70 -6.31 12.45 -21.01
N PRO A 71 -7.40 12.58 -21.81
CA PRO A 71 -7.39 13.27 -23.11
C PRO A 71 -6.76 14.68 -23.05
N PRO A 72 -6.15 15.19 -24.14
CA PRO A 72 -6.34 14.79 -25.55
C PRO A 72 -5.33 13.75 -26.07
N LYS A 73 -4.34 13.36 -25.26
CA LYS A 73 -3.28 12.43 -25.67
C LYS A 73 -3.74 10.99 -25.46
N GLY A 74 -4.53 10.47 -26.40
CA GLY A 74 -5.02 9.09 -26.43
C GLY A 74 -3.92 8.05 -26.70
N GLN A 75 -2.97 7.91 -25.77
CA GLN A 75 -2.05 6.77 -25.74
C GLN A 75 -2.56 5.72 -24.75
N PRO A 76 -2.26 4.43 -24.98
CA PRO A 76 -2.85 3.33 -24.25
C PRO A 76 -2.43 3.38 -22.78
N ASN A 77 -3.28 2.82 -21.93
CA ASN A 77 -2.96 2.52 -20.54
C ASN A 77 -1.56 1.89 -20.48
N ASP A 78 -0.61 2.54 -19.78
CA ASP A 78 0.72 1.97 -19.54
C ASP A 78 0.60 1.06 -18.32
N VAL A 79 1.20 -0.12 -18.36
CA VAL A 79 1.21 -1.04 -17.24
C VAL A 79 2.64 -1.17 -16.74
N SER A 80 2.84 -0.99 -15.45
CA SER A 80 4.14 -1.19 -14.82
C SER A 80 4.05 -2.19 -13.68
N HIS A 81 5.01 -3.09 -13.63
CA HIS A 81 5.27 -3.91 -12.46
C HIS A 81 6.30 -3.19 -11.60
N ILE A 82 5.94 -2.89 -10.35
CA ILE A 82 6.78 -2.18 -9.40
C ILE A 82 7.10 -3.11 -8.25
N GLU A 83 8.38 -3.27 -7.97
CA GLU A 83 8.85 -4.04 -6.83
C GLU A 83 9.63 -3.15 -5.86
N ILE A 84 9.34 -3.27 -4.58
CA ILE A 84 9.97 -2.46 -3.52
C ILE A 84 10.51 -3.39 -2.44
N GLU A 85 11.83 -3.38 -2.24
CA GLU A 85 12.50 -4.04 -1.13
C GLU A 85 12.71 -3.05 0.03
N ALA A 86 12.35 -3.44 1.25
CA ALA A 86 12.39 -2.57 2.42
C ALA A 86 12.68 -3.35 3.71
N GLU A 87 13.09 -2.65 4.77
CA GLU A 87 13.30 -3.27 6.09
C GLU A 87 11.99 -3.44 6.86
N GLU A 88 11.07 -2.50 6.72
CA GLU A 88 9.80 -2.52 7.46
C GLU A 88 8.64 -2.25 6.51
N ILE A 89 7.71 -3.21 6.45
CA ILE A 89 6.45 -3.09 5.73
C ILE A 89 5.32 -3.40 6.70
N TYR A 90 4.37 -2.48 6.85
CA TYR A 90 3.23 -2.69 7.73
C TYR A 90 2.00 -1.92 7.27
N TRP A 91 0.81 -2.45 7.61
CA TRP A 91 -0.45 -1.78 7.33
C TRP A 91 -0.86 -0.88 8.50
N ARG A 92 -1.07 0.42 8.23
CA ARG A 92 -1.59 1.36 9.23
C ARG A 92 -3.10 1.53 9.08
N MET A 93 -3.86 1.02 10.06
CA MET A 93 -5.29 1.26 10.15
C MET A 93 -5.58 2.71 10.57
N ARG A 94 -6.45 3.42 9.84
CA ARG A 94 -6.97 4.71 10.28
C ARG A 94 -7.96 4.50 11.43
N LYS A 95 -7.55 4.77 12.67
CA LYS A 95 -8.48 4.84 13.80
C LYS A 95 -9.35 6.10 13.64
N LYS A 96 -10.68 5.95 13.65
CA LYS A 96 -11.57 7.09 13.85
C LYS A 96 -11.39 7.55 15.31
N LEU A 97 -10.71 8.68 15.52
CA LEU A 97 -10.83 9.41 16.77
C LEU A 97 -12.29 9.88 16.88
N ARG A 98 -13.10 9.18 17.68
CA ARG A 98 -14.35 9.75 18.19
C ARG A 98 -13.95 10.76 19.27
N VAL A 99 -13.88 12.04 18.91
CA VAL A 99 -13.91 13.10 19.92
C VAL A 99 -15.34 13.12 20.46
N GLN A 100 -15.58 12.49 21.62
CA GLN A 100 -16.77 12.79 22.40
C GLN A 100 -16.58 14.18 22.99
N VAL A 101 -17.22 15.17 22.36
CA VAL A 101 -17.40 16.48 23.00
C VAL A 101 -18.47 16.29 24.09
N ASN A 102 -18.03 16.08 25.33
CA ASN A 102 -18.90 16.26 26.48
C ASN A 102 -19.25 17.75 26.55
N ARG A 103 -20.43 18.13 26.05
CA ARG A 103 -21.05 19.41 26.44
C ARG A 103 -21.40 19.29 27.92
N VAL A 104 -20.52 19.78 28.77
CA VAL A 104 -20.90 20.18 30.13
C VAL A 104 -21.72 21.46 29.96
N LEU A 105 -23.04 21.34 30.02
CA LEU A 105 -23.90 22.49 30.25
C LEU A 105 -23.70 22.89 31.71
N ASN A 106 -22.94 23.96 31.93
CA ASN A 106 -22.92 24.67 33.20
C ASN A 106 -23.92 25.83 33.11
N TYR A 107 -24.85 25.80 34.07
CA TYR A 107 -25.88 26.77 34.46
C TYR A 107 -27.12 26.91 33.57
#